data_AF-A0A814PIP7-F1
#
_entry.id   AF-A0A814PIP7-F1
#
_cell.length_a   1.000
_cell.length_b   1.000
_cell.length_c   1.000
_cell.angle_alpha   90.00
_cell.angle_beta   90.00
_cell.angle_gamma   90.00
#
_symmetry.space_group_name_H-M   'P 1'
#
loop_
_entity.id
_entity.type
_entity.pdbx_description
1 polymer ?
#
loop_
_entity_poly.entity_id
_entity_poly.type
_entity_poly.pdbx_seq_one_letter_code
_entity_poly.pdbx_strand_id
1 'polypeptide(L)'
;MTTASDNLSIVWTEESVSSSFDTNSYSATSNNTTKERLSSSKRTRYMLLIMIAIVVLMIVAIVVAALSFLYMNKVSTTEPTIVANDNLTGINSFYLFSVVDFKTLLTFSASAYSRAPIIYEVGEGGESGHSPCTSYTAIDDPLRNVAAPSIGSACDTGPFFNTSIGGRWIRFVGTGGTMIPVTSVGTQHCGAYLTAWINGTLPTTSNVIVNSTVCIDSLIGTCLVSLPVSLIKCNNFYVYFLPPLPFCNARYCTV
;
A
#
# COMPACT_ATOMS: atom_id res chain seq x y z
N MET A 1 67.36 -19.21 -31.02
CA MET A 1 68.04 -20.38 -31.62
C MET A 1 67.28 -21.60 -31.15
N THR A 2 66.41 -22.13 -32.02
CA THR A 2 66.56 -23.40 -32.80
C THR A 2 65.90 -24.56 -32.05
N THR A 3 64.66 -24.95 -32.45
CA THR A 3 64.27 -26.12 -33.29
C THR A 3 64.10 -27.40 -32.45
N ALA A 4 62.89 -27.99 -32.40
CA ALA A 4 62.40 -29.14 -33.22
C ALA A 4 63.18 -30.45 -32.90
N SER A 5 62.64 -31.67 -32.86
CA SER A 5 61.36 -32.33 -33.15
C SER A 5 61.47 -33.72 -32.50
N ASP A 6 60.38 -34.46 -32.32
CA ASP A 6 60.25 -35.77 -32.98
C ASP A 6 58.87 -36.38 -32.72
N ASN A 7 58.38 -36.97 -33.80
CA ASN A 7 57.05 -37.47 -34.07
C ASN A 7 57.25 -38.93 -34.52
N LEU A 8 56.43 -39.89 -34.06
CA LEU A 8 56.17 -41.10 -34.85
C LEU A 8 54.87 -41.79 -34.41
N SER A 9 54.34 -42.56 -35.36
CA SER A 9 52.93 -42.72 -35.72
C SER A 9 52.40 -44.16 -35.60
N ILE A 10 51.08 -44.25 -35.35
CA ILE A 10 50.02 -45.14 -35.91
C ILE A 10 50.39 -46.58 -36.33
N VAL A 11 49.62 -47.59 -35.86
CA VAL A 11 49.04 -48.69 -36.69
C VAL A 11 47.75 -49.27 -36.03
N TRP A 12 46.71 -49.46 -36.83
CA TRP A 12 45.46 -50.19 -36.54
C TRP A 12 45.57 -51.67 -36.95
N THR A 13 44.86 -52.58 -36.27
CA THR A 13 44.45 -53.87 -36.84
C THR A 13 43.00 -54.19 -36.46
N GLU A 14 42.18 -54.47 -37.47
CA GLU A 14 40.87 -55.10 -37.37
C GLU A 14 41.05 -56.62 -37.31
N GLU A 15 40.25 -57.32 -36.50
CA GLU A 15 39.96 -58.73 -36.74
C GLU A 15 38.51 -59.04 -36.35
N SER A 16 37.86 -59.80 -37.22
CA SER A 16 36.45 -60.12 -37.27
C SER A 16 36.19 -61.48 -36.62
N VAL A 17 35.15 -61.58 -35.77
CA VAL A 17 34.58 -62.88 -35.38
C VAL A 17 33.06 -62.78 -35.37
N SER A 18 32.45 -63.50 -36.30
CA SER A 18 31.04 -63.85 -36.34
C SER A 18 30.69 -64.84 -35.23
N SER A 19 29.60 -64.61 -34.50
CA SER A 19 28.81 -65.70 -33.93
C SER A 19 27.34 -65.31 -33.84
N SER A 20 26.52 -66.16 -34.45
CA SER A 20 25.07 -66.20 -34.48
C SER A 20 24.47 -66.45 -33.10
N PHE A 21 23.40 -65.72 -32.72
CA PHE A 21 22.39 -66.22 -31.76
C PHE A 21 21.03 -65.53 -31.98
N ASP A 22 20.10 -66.36 -32.47
CA ASP A 22 18.64 -66.42 -32.31
C ASP A 22 17.79 -65.15 -32.13
N THR A 23 16.93 -64.96 -33.12
CA THR A 23 15.70 -64.17 -33.07
C THR A 23 14.71 -64.77 -32.06
N ASN A 24 14.42 -64.04 -30.99
CA ASN A 24 13.12 -64.14 -30.32
C ASN A 24 12.47 -62.75 -30.26
N SER A 25 11.46 -62.61 -31.09
CA SER A 25 10.48 -61.53 -31.13
C SER A 25 9.66 -61.53 -29.84
N TYR A 26 9.81 -60.49 -29.01
CA TYR A 26 8.73 -60.05 -28.12
C TYR A 26 8.36 -58.62 -28.47
N SER A 27 7.22 -58.51 -29.15
CA SER A 27 6.50 -57.30 -29.48
C SER A 27 6.07 -56.57 -28.20
N ALA A 28 6.58 -55.36 -28.00
CA ALA A 28 6.09 -54.41 -27.00
C ALA A 28 5.75 -53.07 -27.67
N THR A 29 4.72 -53.07 -28.52
CA THR A 29 4.30 -51.86 -29.24
C THR A 29 2.77 -51.71 -29.19
N SER A 30 2.20 -51.22 -28.07
CA SER A 30 0.83 -50.63 -28.09
C SER A 30 0.37 -49.81 -26.87
N ASN A 31 1.23 -49.40 -25.91
CA ASN A 31 0.73 -48.85 -24.63
C ASN A 31 1.00 -47.36 -24.37
N ASN A 32 1.79 -46.67 -25.19
CA ASN A 32 2.13 -45.25 -24.94
C ASN A 32 1.15 -44.25 -25.58
N THR A 33 0.62 -44.52 -26.78
CA THR A 33 -0.29 -43.61 -27.49
C THR A 33 -1.69 -43.50 -26.86
N THR A 34 -2.19 -44.57 -26.22
CA THR A 34 -3.46 -44.58 -25.48
C THR A 34 -3.35 -43.94 -24.10
N LYS A 35 -2.22 -44.10 -23.40
CA LYS A 35 -1.93 -43.40 -22.14
C LYS A 35 -1.79 -41.89 -22.35
N GLU A 36 -1.12 -41.46 -23.41
CA GLU A 36 -0.98 -40.04 -23.74
C GLU A 36 -2.30 -39.39 -24.19
N ARG A 37 -3.13 -40.08 -24.99
CA ARG A 37 -4.47 -39.58 -25.36
C ARG A 37 -5.44 -39.52 -24.18
N LEU A 38 -5.40 -40.49 -23.26
CA LEU A 38 -6.24 -40.48 -22.06
C LEU A 38 -5.79 -39.39 -21.06
N SER A 39 -4.48 -39.11 -20.98
CA SER A 39 -3.89 -38.01 -20.20
C SER A 39 -4.28 -36.64 -20.76
N SER A 40 -4.19 -36.47 -22.10
CA SER A 40 -4.60 -35.24 -22.80
C SER A 40 -6.11 -34.96 -22.65
N SER A 41 -6.96 -35.99 -22.81
CA SER A 41 -8.42 -35.87 -22.66
C SER A 41 -8.85 -35.47 -21.24
N LYS A 42 -8.22 -36.04 -20.21
CA LYS A 42 -8.48 -35.67 -18.80
C LYS A 42 -8.02 -34.25 -18.49
N ARG A 43 -6.88 -33.82 -19.03
CA ARG A 43 -6.36 -32.45 -18.86
C ARG A 43 -7.29 -31.40 -19.49
N THR A 44 -7.84 -31.66 -20.69
CA THR A 44 -8.82 -30.76 -21.31
C THR A 44 -10.13 -30.69 -20.54
N ARG A 45 -10.64 -31.81 -20.02
CA ARG A 45 -11.84 -31.83 -19.17
C ARG A 45 -11.60 -31.11 -17.85
N TYR A 46 -10.43 -31.26 -17.24
CA TYR A 46 -10.07 -30.57 -16.00
C TYR A 46 -9.94 -29.05 -16.22
N MET A 47 -9.33 -28.61 -17.33
CA MET A 47 -9.28 -27.19 -17.69
C MET A 47 -10.68 -26.62 -17.94
N LEU A 48 -11.58 -27.36 -18.61
CA LEU A 48 -12.97 -26.94 -18.81
C LEU A 48 -13.72 -26.79 -17.48
N LEU A 49 -13.54 -27.74 -16.55
CA LEU A 49 -14.15 -27.66 -15.21
C LEU A 49 -13.62 -26.49 -14.38
N ILE A 50 -12.31 -26.19 -14.47
CA ILE A 50 -11.72 -25.01 -13.82
C ILE A 50 -12.30 -23.73 -14.40
N MET A 51 -12.44 -23.63 -15.73
CA MET A 51 -13.00 -22.45 -16.37
C MET A 51 -14.47 -22.25 -15.99
N ILE A 52 -15.27 -23.32 -15.93
CA ILE A 52 -16.65 -23.26 -15.43
C ILE A 52 -16.68 -22.82 -13.97
N ALA A 53 -15.81 -23.36 -13.10
CA ALA A 53 -15.74 -22.96 -11.70
C ALA A 53 -15.38 -21.48 -11.54
N ILE A 54 -14.43 -20.96 -12.31
CA ILE A 54 -14.06 -19.53 -12.29
C ILE A 54 -15.24 -18.66 -12.74
N VAL A 55 -15.92 -19.03 -13.82
CA VAL A 55 -17.09 -18.28 -14.30
C VAL A 55 -18.21 -18.28 -13.25
N VAL A 56 -18.48 -19.41 -12.61
CA VAL A 56 -19.46 -19.50 -11.52
C VAL A 56 -19.06 -18.62 -10.34
N LEU A 57 -17.78 -18.64 -9.92
CA LEU A 57 -17.28 -17.79 -8.85
C LEU A 57 -17.42 -16.28 -9.17
N MET A 58 -17.14 -15.89 -10.42
CA MET A 58 -17.32 -14.52 -10.88
C MET A 58 -18.79 -14.10 -10.86
N ILE A 59 -19.70 -14.97 -11.31
CA ILE A 59 -21.16 -14.71 -11.27
C ILE A 59 -21.63 -14.55 -9.82
N VAL A 60 -21.18 -15.43 -8.92
CA VAL A 60 -21.53 -15.34 -7.49
C VAL A 60 -21.02 -14.02 -6.90
N ALA A 61 -19.79 -13.61 -7.20
CA ALA A 61 -19.25 -12.33 -6.74
C ALA A 61 -20.06 -11.13 -7.24
N ILE A 62 -20.48 -11.15 -8.51
CA ILE A 62 -21.32 -10.10 -9.10
C ILE A 62 -22.69 -10.04 -8.43
N VAL A 63 -23.32 -11.19 -8.17
CA VAL A 63 -24.61 -11.27 -7.49
C VAL A 63 -24.49 -10.75 -6.05
N VAL A 64 -23.44 -11.11 -5.32
CA VAL A 64 -23.18 -10.60 -3.96
C VAL A 64 -22.97 -9.09 -3.96
N ALA A 65 -22.22 -8.55 -4.92
CA ALA A 65 -22.02 -7.12 -5.07
C ALA A 65 -23.34 -6.38 -5.39
N ALA A 66 -24.14 -6.93 -6.30
CA ALA A 66 -25.45 -6.37 -6.66
C ALA A 66 -26.43 -6.40 -5.47
N LEU A 67 -26.50 -7.51 -4.73
CA LEU A 67 -27.31 -7.62 -3.51
C LEU A 67 -26.84 -6.65 -2.42
N SER A 68 -25.53 -6.47 -2.27
CA SER A 68 -24.94 -5.50 -1.34
C SER A 68 -25.29 -4.06 -1.74
N PHE A 69 -25.21 -3.73 -3.03
CA PHE A 69 -25.60 -2.41 -3.54
C PHE A 69 -27.09 -2.13 -3.34
N LEU A 70 -27.95 -3.11 -3.62
CA LEU A 70 -29.39 -3.01 -3.36
C LEU A 70 -29.69 -2.88 -1.85
N TYR A 71 -28.91 -3.54 -1.01
CA TYR A 71 -29.02 -3.42 0.45
C TYR A 71 -28.65 -2.01 0.93
N MET A 72 -27.56 -1.43 0.41
CA MET A 72 -27.16 -0.06 0.75
C MET A 72 -28.18 0.99 0.29
N ASN A 73 -28.83 0.79 -0.87
CA ASN A 73 -29.90 1.67 -1.34
C ASN A 73 -31.17 1.60 -0.47
N LYS A 74 -31.39 0.49 0.26
CA LYS A 74 -32.53 0.34 1.17
C LYS A 74 -32.31 1.02 2.53
N VAL A 75 -31.04 1.31 2.88
CA VAL A 75 -30.67 1.99 4.14
C VAL A 75 -30.75 3.52 4.01
N SER A 76 -30.77 4.07 2.80
CA SER A 76 -30.69 5.52 2.56
C SER A 76 -32.02 6.30 2.70
N THR A 77 -33.12 5.67 3.12
CA THR A 77 -34.45 6.34 3.22
C THR A 77 -35.11 6.28 4.59
N THR A 78 -34.42 5.88 5.64
CA THR A 78 -34.92 6.03 7.02
C THR A 78 -33.92 6.79 7.87
N GLU A 79 -34.26 8.05 8.15
CA GLU A 79 -33.61 8.90 9.13
C GLU A 79 -33.54 8.17 10.49
N PRO A 80 -32.37 8.07 11.15
CA PRO A 80 -32.28 7.38 12.43
C PRO A 80 -32.81 8.29 13.54
N THR A 81 -34.02 8.00 14.02
CA THR A 81 -34.43 8.43 15.37
C THR A 81 -33.76 7.52 16.38
N ILE A 82 -32.74 8.03 17.07
CA ILE A 82 -32.12 7.34 18.20
C ILE A 82 -33.08 7.43 19.38
N VAL A 83 -33.77 6.32 19.68
CA VAL A 83 -34.34 6.09 21.02
C VAL A 83 -33.45 5.05 21.68
N ALA A 84 -32.71 5.46 22.70
CA ALA A 84 -32.01 4.55 23.58
C ALA A 84 -33.04 3.95 24.56
N ASN A 85 -33.23 2.64 24.49
CA ASN A 85 -33.97 1.87 25.48
C ASN A 85 -33.06 0.79 26.05
N ASP A 86 -32.51 1.11 27.22
CA ASP A 86 -31.83 0.18 28.10
C ASP A 86 -32.84 -0.82 28.65
N ASN A 87 -32.85 -2.05 28.13
CA ASN A 87 -33.17 -3.28 28.87
C ASN A 87 -33.27 -4.48 27.92
N LEU A 88 -32.31 -5.41 28.04
CA LEU A 88 -32.66 -6.83 28.04
C LEU A 88 -31.63 -7.65 28.81
N THR A 89 -31.90 -7.79 30.10
CA THR A 89 -31.40 -8.87 30.96
C THR A 89 -31.98 -10.20 30.47
N GLY A 90 -31.11 -11.14 30.06
CA GLY A 90 -31.57 -12.48 29.65
C GLY A 90 -30.60 -13.28 28.80
N ILE A 91 -29.36 -13.46 29.26
CA ILE A 91 -28.41 -14.39 28.60
C ILE A 91 -28.61 -15.82 29.12
N ASN A 92 -29.31 -16.66 28.34
CA ASN A 92 -29.21 -18.11 28.51
C ASN A 92 -27.97 -18.62 27.78
N SER A 93 -27.00 -19.01 28.61
CA SER A 93 -25.88 -19.91 28.31
C SER A 93 -26.37 -21.08 27.45
N PHE A 94 -25.89 -21.21 26.21
CA PHE A 94 -25.72 -22.45 25.42
C PHE A 94 -25.50 -22.21 23.90
N TYR A 95 -24.91 -21.09 23.47
CA TYR A 95 -24.34 -20.96 22.12
C TYR A 95 -23.09 -20.05 22.14
N LEU A 96 -22.11 -20.41 22.96
CA LEU A 96 -20.72 -19.98 22.76
C LEU A 96 -20.12 -20.94 21.72
N PHE A 97 -19.23 -20.46 20.85
CA PHE A 97 -18.58 -21.17 19.72
C PHE A 97 -19.31 -21.11 18.36
N SER A 98 -19.35 -19.92 17.73
CA SER A 98 -18.99 -19.74 16.30
C SER A 98 -19.22 -18.31 15.76
N VAL A 99 -19.11 -17.29 16.60
CA VAL A 99 -19.03 -15.89 16.16
C VAL A 99 -17.83 -15.27 16.84
N VAL A 100 -16.64 -15.53 16.29
CA VAL A 100 -15.74 -14.39 16.06
C VAL A 100 -16.55 -13.47 15.15
N ASP A 101 -17.14 -12.51 15.81
CA ASP A 101 -18.30 -11.77 15.39
C ASP A 101 -18.00 -11.04 14.08
N PHE A 102 -18.68 -11.40 12.99
CA PHE A 102 -18.59 -10.70 11.71
C PHE A 102 -19.09 -9.26 11.87
N LYS A 103 -19.88 -8.96 12.92
CA LYS A 103 -20.20 -7.61 13.35
C LYS A 103 -18.98 -6.94 13.97
N THR A 104 -18.13 -7.65 14.72
CA THR A 104 -16.83 -7.15 15.21
C THR A 104 -15.85 -6.91 14.05
N LEU A 105 -15.86 -7.75 13.00
CA LEU A 105 -15.06 -7.56 11.79
C LEU A 105 -15.57 -6.40 10.91
N LEU A 106 -16.89 -6.23 10.79
CA LEU A 106 -17.51 -5.11 10.08
C LEU A 106 -17.53 -3.81 10.89
N THR A 107 -17.42 -3.86 12.22
CA THR A 107 -17.15 -2.67 13.06
C THR A 107 -15.70 -2.24 12.99
N PHE A 108 -14.79 -3.06 12.45
CA PHE A 108 -13.40 -2.64 12.23
C PHE A 108 -13.18 -1.95 10.87
N SER A 109 -14.17 -1.91 9.99
CA SER A 109 -14.04 -1.28 8.66
C SER A 109 -15.06 -0.17 8.36
N ALA A 110 -15.80 0.31 9.37
CA ALA A 110 -16.78 1.38 9.19
C ALA A 110 -16.62 2.58 10.14
N SER A 111 -15.61 2.60 11.01
CA SER A 111 -15.28 3.75 11.88
C SER A 111 -14.08 4.56 11.42
N ALA A 112 -13.36 4.14 10.37
CA ALA A 112 -12.47 5.02 9.61
C ALA A 112 -13.27 5.84 8.59
N TYR A 113 -14.40 6.42 9.02
CA TYR A 113 -14.91 7.60 8.36
C TYR A 113 -13.79 8.64 8.51
N SER A 114 -13.12 9.00 7.41
CA SER A 114 -12.01 9.94 7.43
C SER A 114 -12.50 11.24 8.06
N ARG A 115 -12.23 11.43 9.35
CA ARG A 115 -12.51 12.70 10.02
C ARG A 115 -11.71 13.74 9.26
N ALA A 116 -12.41 14.76 8.76
CA ALA A 116 -11.74 15.88 8.12
C ALA A 116 -10.67 16.45 9.08
N PRO A 117 -9.53 16.93 8.56
CA PRO A 117 -8.50 17.53 9.40
C PRO A 117 -9.10 18.70 10.18
N ILE A 118 -8.74 18.82 11.46
CA ILE A 118 -9.07 20.02 12.24
C ILE A 118 -7.97 21.04 11.98
N ILE A 119 -8.36 22.20 11.49
CA ILE A 119 -7.44 23.30 11.17
C ILE A 119 -7.90 24.51 11.97
N TYR A 120 -6.97 25.13 12.70
CA TYR A 120 -7.26 26.32 13.50
C TYR A 120 -6.02 27.23 13.58
N GLU A 121 -6.25 28.52 13.82
CA GLU A 121 -5.18 29.50 13.93
C GLU A 121 -4.77 29.71 15.39
N VAL A 122 -3.47 29.91 15.61
CA VAL A 122 -2.89 30.37 16.89
C VAL A 122 -2.30 31.75 16.64
N GLY A 123 -2.60 32.70 17.53
CA GLY A 123 -2.23 34.11 17.32
C GLY A 123 -3.00 34.71 16.15
N GLU A 124 -2.29 35.36 15.23
CA GLU A 124 -2.82 35.90 13.96
C GLU A 124 -2.72 34.88 12.81
N GLY A 125 -2.40 33.61 13.14
CA GLY A 125 -2.19 32.55 12.17
C GLY A 125 -0.81 32.57 11.52
N GLY A 126 -0.60 31.75 10.49
CA GLY A 126 0.71 31.55 9.86
C GLY A 126 1.15 32.64 8.86
N GLU A 127 0.63 33.86 8.95
CA GLU A 127 0.97 34.97 8.03
C GLU A 127 2.37 35.55 8.28
N SER A 128 2.86 36.37 7.33
CA SER A 128 4.16 37.03 7.44
C SER A 128 4.14 38.16 8.49
N GLY A 129 5.27 38.44 9.13
CA GLY A 129 5.42 39.56 10.07
C GLY A 129 5.31 39.22 11.56
N HIS A 130 4.87 38.01 11.90
CA HIS A 130 4.83 37.51 13.28
C HIS A 130 5.84 36.38 13.50
N SER A 131 6.27 36.19 14.76
CA SER A 131 7.13 35.05 15.10
C SER A 131 6.36 33.74 14.90
N PRO A 132 6.91 32.76 14.16
CA PRO A 132 6.22 31.48 13.92
C PRO A 132 6.01 30.67 15.21
N CYS A 133 6.69 31.02 16.30
CA CYS A 133 6.50 30.34 17.58
C CYS A 133 5.28 30.85 18.36
N THR A 134 4.73 32.00 17.97
CA THR A 134 3.56 32.63 18.60
C THR A 134 2.36 32.76 17.66
N SER A 135 2.59 32.68 16.35
CA SER A 135 1.56 32.84 15.32
C SER A 135 1.75 31.79 14.22
N TYR A 136 0.79 30.87 14.09
CA TYR A 136 0.84 29.76 13.14
C TYR A 136 -0.53 29.11 12.94
N THR A 137 -0.70 28.39 11.84
CA THR A 137 -1.85 27.52 11.61
C THR A 137 -1.55 26.11 12.15
N ALA A 138 -2.41 25.59 13.00
CA ALA A 138 -2.30 24.24 13.53
C ALA A 138 -3.14 23.25 12.72
N ILE A 139 -2.59 22.07 12.44
CA ILE A 139 -3.26 20.97 11.73
C ILE A 139 -3.25 19.74 12.62
N ASP A 140 -4.44 19.28 13.02
CA ASP A 140 -4.67 17.98 13.65
C ASP A 140 -5.34 17.04 12.63
N ASP A 141 -4.54 16.10 12.11
CA ASP A 141 -4.97 15.15 11.10
C ASP A 141 -4.35 13.78 11.41
N PRO A 142 -5.09 12.87 12.07
CA PRO A 142 -4.59 11.54 12.41
C PRO A 142 -4.09 10.73 11.21
N LEU A 143 -4.58 11.04 10.01
CA LEU A 143 -4.21 10.30 8.80
C LEU A 143 -2.83 10.69 8.27
N ARG A 144 -2.21 11.77 8.75
CA ARG A 144 -0.84 12.17 8.34
C ARG A 144 0.25 11.31 8.97
N ASN A 145 -0.10 10.46 9.93
CA ASN A 145 0.86 9.57 10.56
C ASN A 145 1.52 8.63 9.56
N VAL A 146 2.83 8.39 9.67
CA VAL A 146 3.55 7.44 8.81
C VAL A 146 2.99 6.01 8.87
N ALA A 147 2.38 5.61 9.99
CA ALA A 147 1.74 4.30 10.12
C ALA A 147 0.34 4.23 9.49
N ALA A 148 -0.26 5.38 9.14
CA ALA A 148 -1.56 5.40 8.48
C ALA A 148 -1.41 4.91 7.03
N PRO A 149 -2.16 3.88 6.61
CA PRO A 149 -2.14 3.42 5.23
C PRO A 149 -2.76 4.47 4.30
N SER A 150 -2.46 4.38 3.00
CA SER A 150 -3.19 5.11 1.98
C SER A 150 -4.69 4.76 2.03
N ILE A 151 -5.55 5.78 1.89
CA ILE A 151 -7.01 5.64 1.92
C ILE A 151 -7.58 5.67 0.48
N GLY A 152 -6.71 5.51 -0.51
CA GLY A 152 -7.05 5.50 -1.95
C GLY A 152 -6.30 6.57 -2.75
N SER A 153 -6.60 6.66 -4.04
CA SER A 153 -6.04 7.67 -4.95
C SER A 153 -6.74 9.04 -4.87
N ALA A 154 -7.58 9.24 -3.85
CA ALA A 154 -8.28 10.50 -3.66
C ALA A 154 -7.27 11.64 -3.41
N CYS A 155 -7.56 12.81 -3.98
CA CYS A 155 -6.78 14.00 -3.71
C CYS A 155 -6.83 14.33 -2.21
N ASP A 156 -5.71 14.78 -1.66
CA ASP A 156 -5.67 15.54 -0.42
C ASP A 156 -6.52 16.79 -0.64
N THR A 157 -7.80 16.70 -0.30
CA THR A 157 -8.68 17.85 -0.16
C THR A 157 -8.26 18.73 1.03
N GLY A 158 -7.18 18.35 1.72
CA GLY A 158 -6.52 19.12 2.75
C GLY A 158 -5.74 20.34 2.23
N PRO A 159 -5.00 21.00 3.12
CA PRO A 159 -4.65 22.40 2.97
C PRO A 159 -3.47 22.72 2.04
N PHE A 160 -2.74 21.68 1.59
CA PHE A 160 -1.49 21.84 0.85
C PHE A 160 -1.61 21.62 -0.65
N PHE A 161 -2.75 21.13 -1.13
CA PHE A 161 -3.05 21.06 -2.55
C PHE A 161 -3.90 22.26 -2.97
N ASN A 162 -3.60 22.85 -4.13
CA ASN A 162 -4.34 23.98 -4.70
C ASN A 162 -4.48 25.21 -3.78
N THR A 163 -3.39 25.56 -3.08
CA THR A 163 -3.13 26.91 -2.50
C THR A 163 -3.92 27.35 -1.26
N SER A 164 -4.79 26.53 -0.67
CA SER A 164 -5.64 27.03 0.44
C SER A 164 -4.87 27.45 1.72
N ILE A 165 -3.75 26.80 2.08
CA ILE A 165 -2.90 27.21 3.24
C ILE A 165 -1.39 27.12 2.93
N GLY A 166 -1.01 26.93 1.67
CA GLY A 166 0.40 26.95 1.28
C GLY A 166 1.01 28.34 1.43
N GLY A 167 2.28 28.44 1.86
CA GLY A 167 2.95 29.73 2.08
C GLY A 167 2.65 30.40 3.43
N ARG A 168 2.31 29.60 4.44
CA ARG A 168 2.08 30.03 5.82
C ARG A 168 2.90 29.17 6.79
N TRP A 169 3.09 29.66 8.02
CA TRP A 169 3.69 28.88 9.11
C TRP A 169 2.70 27.87 9.69
N ILE A 170 3.05 26.60 9.61
CA ILE A 170 2.22 25.46 10.00
C ILE A 170 2.85 24.71 11.18
N ARG A 171 2.01 24.29 12.12
CA ARG A 171 2.35 23.31 13.15
C ARG A 171 1.46 22.07 13.04
N PHE A 172 2.07 20.89 13.02
CA PHE A 172 1.33 19.63 13.17
C PHE A 172 1.11 19.29 14.65
N VAL A 173 -0.08 18.82 14.99
CA VAL A 173 -0.48 18.46 16.35
C VAL A 173 -1.30 17.18 16.36
N GLY A 174 -1.55 16.64 17.56
CA GLY A 174 -2.47 15.52 17.76
C GLY A 174 -1.86 14.15 17.45
N THR A 175 -2.72 13.17 17.23
CA THR A 175 -2.34 11.74 17.11
C THR A 175 -1.75 11.39 15.75
N GLY A 176 -1.89 12.29 14.76
CA GLY A 176 -1.24 12.15 13.45
C GLY A 176 0.28 12.26 13.53
N GLY A 177 0.82 12.83 14.61
CA GLY A 177 2.22 13.17 14.74
C GLY A 177 2.42 14.68 14.81
N THR A 178 3.58 15.09 15.29
CA THR A 178 3.88 16.50 15.60
C THR A 178 5.08 17.04 14.84
N MET A 179 5.80 16.17 14.13
CA MET A 179 6.96 16.54 13.32
C MET A 179 6.95 15.81 11.98
N ILE A 180 7.45 16.46 10.93
CA ILE A 180 7.71 15.80 9.65
C ILE A 180 8.94 14.90 9.80
N PRO A 181 8.91 13.63 9.34
CA PRO A 181 10.07 12.74 9.44
C PRO A 181 11.26 13.25 8.61
N VAL A 182 12.47 12.96 9.08
CA VAL A 182 13.74 13.31 8.42
C VAL A 182 14.32 12.16 7.57
N THR A 183 13.52 11.12 7.35
CA THR A 183 13.86 9.95 6.54
C THR A 183 12.71 9.65 5.60
N SER A 184 13.04 9.08 4.44
CA SER A 184 12.06 8.60 3.48
C SER A 184 11.06 7.67 4.15
N VAL A 185 9.77 7.94 3.90
CA VAL A 185 8.65 7.15 4.40
C VAL A 185 8.29 6.05 3.39
N GLY A 186 8.64 6.24 2.11
CA GLY A 186 8.14 5.40 1.02
C GLY A 186 6.70 5.78 0.64
N THR A 187 6.14 5.12 -0.37
CA THR A 187 4.80 5.45 -0.90
C THR A 187 3.66 4.81 -0.12
N GLN A 188 2.44 5.32 -0.30
CA GLN A 188 1.20 4.74 0.23
C GLN A 188 1.05 4.79 1.76
N HIS A 189 1.66 5.80 2.37
CA HIS A 189 1.54 6.12 3.79
C HIS A 189 0.87 7.50 3.99
N CYS A 190 0.59 7.86 5.24
CA CYS A 190 0.11 9.18 5.61
C CYS A 190 -1.23 9.55 4.93
N GLY A 191 -2.05 8.52 4.68
CA GLY A 191 -3.33 8.67 3.98
C GLY A 191 -3.22 9.18 2.55
N ALA A 192 -2.04 9.06 1.91
CA ALA A 192 -1.76 9.52 0.56
C ALA A 192 -0.99 8.48 -0.25
N TYR A 193 -0.88 8.72 -1.55
CA TYR A 193 -0.08 7.87 -2.44
C TYR A 193 1.39 8.31 -2.47
N LEU A 194 1.60 9.63 -2.61
CA LEU A 194 2.91 10.27 -2.58
C LEU A 194 3.13 10.88 -1.19
N THR A 195 4.32 10.71 -0.65
CA THR A 195 4.62 11.09 0.73
C THR A 195 5.74 12.10 0.75
N ALA A 196 5.56 13.16 1.53
CA ALA A 196 6.52 14.24 1.66
C ALA A 196 7.20 14.21 3.04
N TRP A 197 8.53 14.29 3.04
CA TRP A 197 9.40 14.19 4.22
C TRP A 197 10.55 15.21 4.13
N ILE A 198 11.21 15.54 5.25
CA ILE A 198 12.33 16.49 5.27
C ILE A 198 13.62 15.78 4.88
N ASN A 199 14.21 16.15 3.75
CA ASN A 199 15.54 15.72 3.36
C ASN A 199 16.59 16.66 3.94
N GLY A 200 16.87 16.45 5.22
CA GLY A 200 17.80 17.27 5.99
C GLY A 200 17.61 17.04 7.48
N THR A 201 18.13 17.96 8.29
CA THR A 201 18.04 17.90 9.74
C THR A 201 17.05 18.91 10.28
N LEU A 202 16.32 18.55 11.34
CA LEU A 202 15.53 19.51 12.12
C LEU A 202 16.46 20.43 12.93
N PRO A 203 16.11 21.72 13.14
CA PRO A 203 16.86 22.62 14.01
C PRO A 203 16.95 22.06 15.44
N THR A 204 18.12 22.17 16.04
CA THR A 204 18.36 21.81 17.45
C THR A 204 18.24 23.02 18.37
N THR A 205 18.66 24.18 17.88
CA THR A 205 18.55 25.50 18.54
C THR A 205 17.16 26.09 18.36
N SER A 206 16.55 26.54 19.45
CA SER A 206 15.24 27.18 19.41
C SER A 206 15.30 28.62 18.87
N ASN A 207 14.20 29.09 18.30
CA ASN A 207 13.99 30.44 17.77
C ASN A 207 14.92 30.83 16.60
N VAL A 208 15.50 29.86 15.91
CA VAL A 208 16.30 30.07 14.69
C VAL A 208 15.60 29.44 13.50
N ILE A 209 15.31 30.24 12.49
CA ILE A 209 14.78 29.77 11.20
C ILE A 209 15.92 29.13 10.42
N VAL A 210 15.70 27.90 9.95
CA VAL A 210 16.63 27.14 9.13
C VAL A 210 15.96 26.77 7.82
N ASN A 211 16.69 26.92 6.73
CA ASN A 211 16.26 26.45 5.41
C ASN A 211 16.60 24.97 5.26
N SER A 212 15.67 24.22 4.69
CA SER A 212 15.83 22.80 4.40
C SER A 212 15.13 22.47 3.07
N THR A 213 14.98 21.18 2.79
CA THR A 213 14.31 20.68 1.59
C THR A 213 13.34 19.59 1.99
N VAL A 214 12.14 19.64 1.44
CA VAL A 214 11.20 18.52 1.47
C VAL A 214 11.42 17.70 0.21
N CYS A 215 11.45 16.38 0.36
CA CYS A 215 11.41 15.42 -0.73
C CYS A 215 10.05 14.75 -0.80
N ILE A 216 9.56 14.47 -2.01
CA ILE A 216 8.34 13.70 -2.26
C ILE A 216 8.73 12.33 -2.84
N ASP A 217 8.39 11.26 -2.13
CA ASP A 217 8.58 9.89 -2.60
C ASP A 217 7.45 9.48 -3.56
N SER A 218 7.81 8.60 -4.50
CA SER A 218 6.91 8.06 -5.52
C SER A 218 7.24 6.61 -5.82
N LEU A 219 6.37 5.92 -6.58
CA LEU A 219 6.63 4.54 -6.98
C LEU A 219 7.87 4.39 -7.88
N ILE A 220 8.29 5.46 -8.55
CA ILE A 220 9.42 5.44 -9.48
C ILE A 220 10.74 5.84 -8.81
N GLY A 221 10.72 6.21 -7.53
CA GLY A 221 11.92 6.55 -6.78
C GLY A 221 11.65 7.38 -5.52
N THR A 222 12.64 7.35 -4.62
CA THR A 222 12.72 8.21 -3.44
C THR A 222 13.12 9.63 -3.85
N CYS A 223 12.50 10.65 -3.25
CA CYS A 223 12.76 12.06 -3.57
C CYS A 223 12.66 12.38 -5.08
N LEU A 224 11.53 12.05 -5.70
CA LEU A 224 11.27 12.41 -7.10
C LEU A 224 11.21 13.93 -7.30
N VAL A 225 10.59 14.62 -6.34
CA VAL A 225 10.45 16.09 -6.33
C VAL A 225 11.05 16.64 -5.06
N SER A 226 11.81 17.72 -5.17
CA SER A 226 12.36 18.48 -4.06
C SER A 226 11.76 19.88 -4.03
N LEU A 227 11.35 20.33 -2.84
CA LEU A 227 10.78 21.66 -2.63
C LEU A 227 11.51 22.37 -1.48
N PRO A 228 11.88 23.65 -1.63
CA PRO A 228 12.49 24.41 -0.54
C PRO A 228 11.48 24.63 0.59
N VAL A 229 11.96 24.56 1.83
CA VAL A 229 11.16 24.77 3.04
C VAL A 229 11.97 25.59 4.04
N SER A 230 11.29 26.36 4.88
CA SER A 230 11.89 26.91 6.09
C SER A 230 11.23 26.30 7.31
N LEU A 231 11.98 26.03 8.36
CA LEU A 231 11.43 25.52 9.62
C LEU A 231 12.18 26.09 10.81
N ILE A 232 11.49 26.10 11.94
CA ILE A 232 11.98 26.67 13.20
C ILE A 232 11.61 25.72 14.32
N LYS A 233 12.56 25.51 15.24
CA LYS A 233 12.26 24.87 16.51
C LYS A 233 11.82 25.98 17.48
N CYS A 234 10.65 25.85 18.05
CA CYS A 234 10.18 26.70 19.13
C CYS A 234 10.61 26.09 20.46
N ASN A 235 9.86 26.27 21.54
CA ASN A 235 10.22 25.66 22.81
C ASN A 235 10.25 24.12 22.68
N ASN A 236 9.06 23.51 22.56
CA ASN A 236 8.91 22.04 22.55
C ASN A 236 8.23 21.52 21.27
N PHE A 237 8.22 22.32 20.20
CA PHE A 237 7.55 21.95 18.94
C PHE A 237 8.25 22.59 17.74
N TYR A 238 7.96 22.05 16.56
CA TYR A 238 8.45 22.56 15.28
C TYR A 238 7.33 23.29 14.54
N VAL A 239 7.70 24.33 13.80
CA VAL A 239 6.81 25.07 12.90
C VAL A 239 7.48 25.16 11.54
N TYR A 240 6.70 24.97 10.48
CA TYR A 240 7.17 24.76 9.13
C TYR A 240 6.51 25.76 8.18
N PHE A 241 7.30 26.45 7.38
CA PHE A 241 6.81 27.24 6.26
C PHE A 241 6.79 26.36 5.00
N LEU A 242 5.66 25.71 4.77
CA LEU A 242 5.54 24.66 3.75
C LEU A 242 5.01 25.21 2.42
N PRO A 243 5.64 24.85 1.29
CA PRO A 243 5.08 25.16 -0.02
C PRO A 243 3.85 24.29 -0.31
N PRO A 244 2.95 24.73 -1.21
CA PRO A 244 1.96 23.85 -1.79
C PRO A 244 2.60 22.63 -2.44
N LEU A 245 1.93 21.48 -2.37
CA LEU A 245 2.36 20.27 -3.05
C LEU A 245 1.85 20.26 -4.50
N PRO A 246 2.68 19.85 -5.48
CA PRO A 246 2.33 19.87 -6.90
C PRO A 246 1.35 18.76 -7.31
N PHE A 247 1.15 17.75 -6.46
CA PHE A 247 0.28 16.61 -6.74
C PHE A 247 -0.85 16.55 -5.73
N CYS A 248 -2.06 16.29 -6.22
CA CYS A 248 -3.21 16.23 -5.34
C CYS A 248 -3.15 15.05 -4.37
N ASN A 249 -2.59 13.93 -4.77
CA ASN A 249 -2.43 12.72 -3.96
C ASN A 249 -1.11 12.69 -3.16
N ALA A 250 -0.49 13.85 -2.92
CA ALA A 250 0.68 14.00 -2.07
C ALA A 250 0.32 14.61 -0.71
N ARG A 251 0.97 14.12 0.36
CA ARG A 251 0.83 14.68 1.72
C ARG A 251 2.17 14.79 2.42
N TYR A 252 2.33 15.84 3.21
CA TYR A 252 3.32 15.89 4.29
C TYR A 252 2.97 14.85 5.36
N CYS A 253 3.89 13.92 5.56
CA CYS A 253 3.83 12.91 6.60
C CYS A 253 4.23 13.48 7.96
N THR A 254 3.78 12.84 9.03
CA THR A 254 4.11 13.19 10.40
C THR A 254 4.39 11.96 11.27
N VAL A 255 5.23 12.16 12.30
CA VAL A 255 5.59 11.18 13.33
C VAL A 255 5.41 11.76 14.74
#